data_AF-A0A6I4YSI2-F1
#
_entry.id   AF-A0A6I4YSI2-F1
#
_cell.length_a   1.000
_cell.length_b   1.000
_cell.length_c   1.000
_cell.angle_alpha   90.00
_cell.angle_beta   90.00
_cell.angle_gamma   90.00
#
_symmetry.space_group_name_H-M   'P 1'
#
loop_
_entity.id
_entity.type
_entity.pdbx_description
1 polymer ?
#
loop_
_entity_poly.entity_id
_entity_poly.type
_entity_poly.pdbx_seq_one_letter_code
_entity_poly.pdbx_strand_id
1 'polypeptide(L)'
;MTERTRRYVVLEREDIWLAVLDNSQNDMGFLDIYVEQGFRPYDYAFRHFYSSITAKTPQEAVDIAKEDKALEINTLRSEIFRLKEELRRFHHQEQRQFTPDMLNPYDVLGVSRTADFNIIREKRRQYLRFFHPDHGNGSKLLFQIINRAFQRIEERHK
;
A
#
# COMPACT_ATOMS: atom_id res chain seq x y z
N MET A 1 4.98 -53.04 3.18
CA MET A 1 6.13 -52.10 3.10
C MET A 1 5.59 -50.71 3.40
N THR A 2 5.99 -50.12 4.52
CA THR A 2 5.64 -48.73 4.86
C THR A 2 6.46 -47.80 3.96
N GLU A 3 5.80 -47.00 3.11
CA GLU A 3 6.48 -46.00 2.28
C GLU A 3 7.19 -44.98 3.17
N ARG A 4 8.49 -44.82 2.97
CA ARG A 4 9.33 -43.96 3.79
C ARG A 4 9.26 -42.53 3.26
N THR A 5 8.70 -41.61 4.04
CA THR A 5 8.69 -40.17 3.71
C THR A 5 10.09 -39.57 3.85
N ARG A 6 10.37 -38.53 3.06
CA ARG A 6 11.63 -37.78 3.03
C ARG A 6 11.34 -36.29 3.04
N ARG A 7 12.36 -35.49 3.38
CA ARG A 7 12.29 -34.03 3.37
C ARG A 7 12.87 -33.51 2.06
N TYR A 8 12.21 -32.53 1.46
CA TYR A 8 12.58 -31.91 0.20
C TYR A 8 12.58 -30.40 0.34
N VAL A 9 13.60 -29.73 -0.18
CA VAL A 9 13.55 -28.31 -0.48
C VAL A 9 13.01 -28.16 -1.89
N VAL A 10 11.95 -27.36 -2.04
CA VAL A 10 11.38 -27.08 -3.35
C VAL A 10 11.91 -25.73 -3.84
N LEU A 11 12.31 -25.69 -5.10
CA LEU A 11 12.87 -24.54 -5.78
C LEU A 11 12.01 -24.22 -7.00
N GLU A 12 11.88 -22.94 -7.32
CA GLU A 12 11.13 -22.46 -8.48
C GLU A 12 11.93 -21.48 -9.32
N ARG A 13 11.73 -21.54 -10.64
CA ARG A 13 12.19 -20.55 -11.61
C ARG A 13 11.16 -20.45 -12.72
N GLU A 14 10.44 -19.33 -12.77
CA GLU A 14 9.33 -19.14 -13.70
C GLU A 14 8.30 -20.29 -13.56
N ASP A 15 8.13 -21.10 -14.60
CA ASP A 15 7.22 -22.25 -14.61
C ASP A 15 7.89 -23.58 -14.23
N ILE A 16 9.19 -23.57 -13.92
CA ILE A 16 9.98 -24.76 -13.59
C ILE A 16 10.04 -24.94 -12.08
N TRP A 17 9.76 -26.16 -11.63
CA TRP A 17 9.77 -26.55 -10.22
C TRP A 17 10.68 -27.75 -10.00
N LEU A 18 11.51 -27.70 -8.98
CA LEU A 18 12.46 -28.75 -8.62
C LEU A 18 12.32 -29.09 -7.14
N ALA A 19 12.19 -30.36 -6.81
CA ALA A 19 12.31 -30.85 -5.44
C ALA A 19 13.67 -31.52 -5.25
N VAL A 20 14.44 -30.99 -4.33
CA VAL A 20 15.79 -31.46 -4.00
C VAL A 20 15.76 -32.05 -2.60
N LEU A 21 16.39 -33.21 -2.38
CA LEU A 21 16.42 -33.82 -1.05
C LEU A 21 17.09 -32.87 -0.05
N ASP A 22 16.40 -32.60 1.05
CA ASP A 22 16.92 -31.82 2.16
C ASP A 22 17.96 -32.66 2.92
N ASN A 23 19.23 -32.39 2.61
CA ASN A 23 20.39 -32.91 3.31
C ASN A 23 20.95 -31.85 4.27
N SER A 24 20.11 -31.26 5.13
CA SER A 24 20.45 -30.25 6.16
C SER A 24 21.63 -30.59 7.10
N GLN A 25 22.30 -31.73 6.92
CA GLN A 25 23.58 -32.06 7.54
C GLN A 25 24.81 -31.63 6.72
N ASN A 26 24.69 -31.31 5.43
CA ASN A 26 25.80 -30.93 4.55
C ASN A 26 25.47 -29.67 3.72
N ASP A 27 26.25 -28.63 3.97
CA ASP A 27 26.49 -27.42 3.18
C ASP A 27 25.29 -26.61 2.65
N MET A 28 25.15 -25.42 3.24
CA MET A 28 24.40 -24.27 2.67
C MET A 28 24.76 -24.02 1.20
N GLY A 29 26.00 -24.33 0.79
CA GLY A 29 26.48 -24.17 -0.58
C GLY A 29 25.84 -25.10 -1.63
N PHE A 30 25.17 -26.18 -1.23
CA PHE A 30 24.57 -27.09 -2.20
C PHE A 30 23.40 -26.46 -2.97
N LEU A 31 22.65 -25.55 -2.32
CA LEU A 31 21.55 -24.84 -2.98
C LEU A 31 22.03 -23.64 -3.80
N ASP A 32 23.22 -23.12 -3.52
CA ASP A 32 23.79 -21.95 -4.20
C ASP A 32 23.93 -22.20 -5.71
N ILE A 33 24.30 -23.43 -6.12
CA ILE A 33 24.38 -23.81 -7.55
C ILE A 33 23.04 -23.60 -8.26
N TYR A 34 21.91 -23.86 -7.59
CA TYR A 34 20.60 -23.66 -8.17
C TYR A 34 20.20 -22.18 -8.14
N VAL A 35 20.58 -21.45 -7.08
CA VAL A 35 20.35 -20.00 -6.97
C VAL A 35 21.10 -19.24 -8.05
N GLU A 36 22.36 -19.60 -8.34
CA GLU A 36 23.15 -19.06 -9.44
C GLU A 36 22.51 -19.33 -10.82
N GLN A 37 21.75 -20.42 -10.95
CA GLN A 37 20.96 -20.74 -12.13
C GLN A 37 19.59 -20.02 -12.17
N GLY A 38 19.33 -19.14 -11.21
CA GLY A 38 18.11 -18.33 -11.14
C GLY A 38 16.94 -19.01 -10.41
N PHE A 39 17.15 -20.18 -9.80
CA PHE A 39 16.13 -20.78 -8.95
C PHE A 39 16.03 -20.05 -7.61
N ARG A 40 14.83 -20.02 -7.06
CA ARG A 40 14.54 -19.45 -5.76
C ARG A 40 13.88 -20.51 -4.89
N PRO A 41 14.26 -20.59 -3.61
CA PRO A 41 13.54 -21.45 -2.67
C PRO A 41 12.08 -21.05 -2.61
N TYR A 42 11.21 -22.06 -2.65
CA TYR A 42 9.85 -21.91 -2.21
C TYR A 42 9.87 -21.66 -0.69
N ASP A 43 9.45 -20.45 -0.29
CA ASP A 43 9.41 -20.02 1.10
C ASP A 43 7.95 -19.83 1.52
N TYR A 44 7.50 -20.66 2.46
CA TYR A 44 6.21 -20.50 3.09
C TYR A 44 6.31 -19.44 4.20
N ALA A 45 5.62 -18.32 4.02
CA ALA A 45 5.49 -17.24 5.01
C ALA A 45 6.75 -16.39 5.29
N PHE A 46 7.58 -16.12 4.26
CA PHE A 46 8.75 -15.21 4.34
C PHE A 46 9.76 -15.60 5.44
N ARG A 47 9.84 -16.88 5.81
CA ARG A 47 10.83 -17.33 6.78
C ARG A 47 12.15 -17.48 6.05
N HIS A 48 13.15 -16.72 6.48
CA HIS A 48 14.48 -16.64 5.85
C HIS A 48 15.29 -17.96 5.85
N PHE A 49 14.64 -19.11 6.04
CA PHE A 49 15.22 -20.45 6.05
C PHE A 49 14.42 -21.36 5.13
N TYR A 50 15.11 -22.02 4.20
CA TYR A 50 14.61 -23.05 3.30
C TYR A 50 13.66 -24.03 4.02
N SER A 51 12.35 -23.81 3.89
CA SER A 51 11.35 -24.68 4.53
C SER A 51 11.25 -25.98 3.74
N SER A 52 11.62 -27.09 4.38
CA SER A 52 11.53 -28.41 3.76
C SER A 52 10.10 -28.96 3.82
N ILE A 53 9.62 -29.52 2.72
CA ILE A 53 8.36 -30.24 2.60
C ILE A 53 8.61 -31.72 2.84
N THR A 54 7.78 -32.35 3.67
CA THR A 54 7.83 -33.80 3.90
C THR A 54 6.90 -34.50 2.90
N ALA A 55 7.45 -35.33 2.03
CA ALA A 55 6.71 -36.06 0.99
C ALA A 55 7.30 -37.46 0.76
N LYS A 56 6.56 -38.35 0.10
CA LYS A 56 7.05 -39.67 -0.29
C LYS A 56 7.87 -39.61 -1.57
N THR A 57 7.54 -38.67 -2.46
CA THR A 57 8.22 -38.48 -3.74
C THR A 57 8.59 -37.01 -3.97
N PRO A 58 9.60 -36.73 -4.83
CA PRO A 58 9.91 -35.35 -5.24
C PRO A 58 8.74 -34.67 -5.93
N GLN A 59 7.97 -35.41 -6.74
CA GLN A 59 6.80 -34.86 -7.44
C GLN A 59 5.72 -34.43 -6.45
N GLU A 60 5.42 -35.26 -5.46
CA GLU A 60 4.47 -34.92 -4.40
C GLU A 60 4.92 -33.68 -3.62
N ALA A 61 6.22 -33.50 -3.35
CA ALA A 61 6.72 -32.27 -2.73
C ALA A 61 6.47 -31.02 -3.59
N VAL A 62 6.66 -31.13 -4.91
CA VAL A 62 6.35 -30.03 -5.85
C VAL A 62 4.85 -29.73 -5.86
N ASP A 63 4.00 -30.76 -5.87
CA ASP A 63 2.56 -30.59 -5.92
C ASP A 63 2.04 -29.90 -4.65
N ILE A 64 2.52 -30.32 -3.47
CA ILE A 64 2.25 -29.65 -2.19
C ILE A 64 2.68 -28.18 -2.25
N ALA A 65 3.91 -27.90 -2.71
CA ALA A 65 4.41 -26.52 -2.80
C ALA A 65 3.56 -25.63 -3.72
N LYS A 66 3.08 -26.18 -4.83
CA LYS A 66 2.20 -25.46 -5.77
C LYS A 66 0.83 -25.19 -5.17
N GLU A 67 0.25 -26.16 -4.47
CA GLU A 67 -1.03 -25.99 -3.77
C GLU A 67 -0.93 -24.93 -2.67
N ASP A 68 0.11 -25.01 -1.84
CA ASP A 68 0.37 -24.04 -0.77
C ASP A 68 0.57 -22.63 -1.35
N LYS A 69 1.36 -22.49 -2.43
CA LYS A 69 1.54 -21.21 -3.12
C LYS A 69 0.22 -20.66 -3.68
N ALA A 70 -0.63 -21.52 -4.25
CA ALA A 70 -1.92 -21.11 -4.77
C ALA A 70 -2.85 -20.61 -3.65
N LEU A 71 -2.85 -21.29 -2.50
CA LEU A 71 -3.59 -20.88 -1.31
C LEU A 71 -3.11 -19.52 -0.80
N GLU A 72 -1.79 -19.33 -0.67
CA GLU A 72 -1.20 -18.07 -0.23
C GLU A 72 -1.56 -16.91 -1.17
N ILE A 73 -1.45 -17.12 -2.49
CA ILE A 73 -1.86 -16.12 -3.48
C ILE A 73 -3.33 -15.73 -3.31
N ASN A 74 -4.21 -16.70 -3.06
CA ASN A 74 -5.62 -16.43 -2.84
C ASN A 74 -5.86 -15.64 -1.54
N THR A 75 -5.18 -16.01 -0.45
CA THR A 75 -5.24 -15.26 0.82
C THR A 75 -4.78 -13.82 0.65
N LEU A 76 -3.64 -13.60 0.00
CA LEU A 76 -3.11 -12.26 -0.26
C LEU A 76 -4.04 -11.43 -1.16
N ARG A 77 -4.66 -12.05 -2.17
CA ARG A 77 -5.67 -11.37 -3.02
C ARG A 77 -6.88 -10.93 -2.23
N SER A 78 -7.40 -11.79 -1.35
CA SER A 78 -8.51 -11.44 -0.46
C SER A 78 -8.16 -10.31 0.49
N GLU A 79 -6.94 -10.31 1.03
CA GLU A 79 -6.46 -9.25 1.92
C GLU A 79 -6.31 -7.91 1.18
N ILE A 80 -5.72 -7.92 -0.02
CA ILE A 80 -5.63 -6.72 -0.87
C ILE A 80 -7.03 -6.17 -1.19
N PHE A 81 -7.99 -7.04 -1.47
CA PHE A 81 -9.37 -6.63 -1.70
C PHE A 81 -9.97 -5.94 -0.47
N ARG A 82 -9.85 -6.56 0.71
CA ARG A 82 -10.31 -6.00 1.99
C ARG A 82 -9.71 -4.62 2.26
N LEU A 83 -8.38 -4.51 2.17
CA LEU A 83 -7.66 -3.26 2.40
C LEU A 83 -8.07 -2.16 1.42
N LYS A 84 -8.32 -2.50 0.15
CA LYS A 84 -8.84 -1.56 -0.84
C LYS A 84 -10.25 -1.07 -0.49
N GLU A 85 -11.11 -1.95 0.01
CA GLU A 85 -12.45 -1.54 0.48
C GLU A 85 -12.38 -0.65 1.73
N GLU A 86 -11.52 -0.97 2.69
CA GLU A 86 -11.29 -0.15 3.87
C GLU A 86 -10.78 1.24 3.51
N LEU A 87 -9.80 1.34 2.61
CA LEU A 87 -9.29 2.62 2.11
C LEU A 87 -10.39 3.44 1.42
N ARG A 88 -11.26 2.80 0.63
CA ARG A 88 -12.42 3.48 0.02
C ARG A 88 -13.39 4.00 1.07
N ARG A 89 -13.70 3.19 2.10
CA ARG A 89 -14.57 3.61 3.21
C ARG A 89 -13.96 4.78 3.98
N PHE A 90 -12.66 4.73 4.24
CA PHE A 90 -11.93 5.82 4.91
C PHE A 90 -11.99 7.12 4.10
N HIS A 91 -11.68 7.08 2.80
CA HIS A 91 -11.81 8.25 1.93
C HIS A 91 -13.24 8.80 1.87
N HIS A 92 -14.25 7.92 1.84
CA HIS A 92 -15.65 8.34 1.89
C HIS A 92 -16.05 8.95 3.24
N GLN A 93 -15.45 8.52 4.34
CA GLN A 93 -15.68 9.11 5.66
C GLN A 93 -14.99 10.47 5.81
N GLU A 94 -13.72 10.62 5.39
CA GLU A 94 -13.02 11.91 5.44
C GLU A 94 -13.72 12.98 4.60
N GLN A 95 -14.19 12.63 3.40
CA GLN A 95 -14.94 13.56 2.54
C GLN A 95 -16.28 14.01 3.16
N ARG A 96 -16.84 13.26 4.11
CA ARG A 96 -18.10 13.63 4.78
C ARG A 96 -17.93 14.49 6.02
N GLN A 97 -16.72 14.62 6.57
CA GLN A 97 -16.52 15.32 7.86
C GLN A 97 -15.91 16.72 7.72
N PHE A 98 -15.10 16.98 6.68
CA PHE A 98 -14.57 18.32 6.45
C PHE A 98 -15.38 19.05 5.38
N THR A 99 -16.37 19.85 5.80
CA THR A 99 -16.92 20.89 4.93
C THR A 99 -16.16 22.19 5.22
N PRO A 100 -15.63 22.89 4.19
CA PRO A 100 -15.00 24.20 4.40
C PRO A 100 -15.90 25.24 5.08
N ASP A 101 -17.21 24.98 5.16
CA ASP A 101 -18.19 25.80 5.86
C ASP A 101 -18.07 25.76 7.39
N MET A 102 -17.47 24.70 7.95
CA MET A 102 -17.22 24.60 9.39
C MET A 102 -16.13 25.56 9.86
N LEU A 103 -15.27 26.02 8.96
CA LEU A 103 -14.20 26.97 9.30
C LEU A 103 -14.74 28.40 9.38
N ASN A 104 -14.25 29.17 10.35
CA ASN A 104 -14.48 30.60 10.42
C ASN A 104 -13.74 31.28 9.26
N PRO A 105 -14.43 32.01 8.36
CA PRO A 105 -13.81 32.52 7.15
C PRO A 105 -12.75 33.60 7.39
N TYR A 106 -12.84 34.34 8.50
CA TYR A 106 -11.84 35.35 8.89
C TYR A 106 -10.53 34.69 9.35
N ASP A 107 -10.63 33.54 10.02
CA ASP A 107 -9.47 32.78 10.49
C ASP A 107 -8.76 32.11 9.29
N VAL A 108 -9.52 31.62 8.32
CA VAL A 108 -8.99 31.09 7.05
C VAL A 108 -8.17 32.13 6.28
N LEU A 109 -8.58 33.40 6.31
CA LEU A 109 -7.87 34.50 5.66
C LEU A 109 -6.84 35.19 6.58
N GLY A 110 -6.71 34.76 7.84
CA GLY A 110 -5.79 35.36 8.81
C GLY A 110 -6.05 36.86 9.03
N VAL A 111 -7.33 37.27 9.02
CA VAL A 111 -7.74 38.67 9.18
C VAL A 111 -8.69 38.84 10.36
N SER A 112 -8.70 40.03 10.97
CA SER A 112 -9.70 40.37 11.98
C SER A 112 -11.11 40.39 11.39
N ARG A 113 -12.11 40.07 12.21
CA ARG A 113 -13.54 40.23 11.87
C ARG A 113 -13.93 41.66 11.54
N THR A 114 -13.15 42.63 12.04
CA THR A 114 -13.34 44.07 11.82
C THR A 114 -12.45 44.63 10.71
N ALA A 115 -11.71 43.78 9.98
CA ALA A 115 -10.83 44.22 8.91
C ALA A 115 -11.63 44.86 7.77
N ASP A 116 -11.08 45.93 7.17
CA ASP A 116 -11.65 46.53 5.97
C ASP A 116 -11.69 45.51 4.82
N PHE A 117 -12.74 45.56 4.01
CA PHE A 117 -12.96 44.64 2.91
C PHE A 117 -11.83 44.68 1.87
N ASN A 118 -11.17 45.83 1.71
CA ASN A 118 -9.97 45.95 0.87
C ASN A 118 -8.80 45.09 1.39
N ILE A 119 -8.61 45.05 2.71
CA ILE A 119 -7.59 44.21 3.36
C ILE A 119 -7.90 42.73 3.16
N ILE A 120 -9.18 42.36 3.29
CA ILE A 120 -9.66 40.97 3.08
C ILE A 120 -9.41 40.54 1.62
N ARG A 121 -9.69 41.40 0.65
CA ARG A 121 -9.47 41.14 -0.78
C ARG A 121 -7.98 40.96 -1.10
N GLU A 122 -7.13 41.80 -0.52
CA GLU A 122 -5.68 41.71 -0.72
C GLU A 122 -5.10 40.43 -0.10
N LYS A 123 -5.56 40.05 1.11
CA LYS A 123 -5.17 38.79 1.75
C LYS A 123 -5.57 37.56 0.95
N ARG A 124 -6.80 37.53 0.41
CA ARG A 124 -7.21 36.49 -0.54
C ARG A 124 -6.25 36.41 -1.71
N ARG A 125 -5.94 37.54 -2.36
CA ARG A 125 -5.06 37.56 -3.54
C ARG A 125 -3.67 37.01 -3.22
N GLN A 126 -3.10 37.36 -2.06
CA GLN A 126 -1.82 36.83 -1.59
C GLN A 126 -1.86 35.31 -1.45
N TYR A 127 -2.87 34.77 -0.76
CA TYR A 127 -2.99 33.33 -0.56
C TYR A 127 -3.29 32.57 -1.85
N LEU A 128 -4.11 33.12 -2.74
CA LEU A 128 -4.37 32.46 -4.02
C LEU A 128 -3.12 32.37 -4.88
N ARG A 129 -2.22 33.36 -4.86
CA ARG A 129 -0.92 33.26 -5.56
C ARG A 129 -0.01 32.19 -4.97
N PHE A 130 -0.01 32.03 -3.65
CA PHE A 130 0.86 31.08 -2.97
C PHE A 130 0.34 29.63 -3.09
N PHE A 131 -0.97 29.43 -2.96
CA PHE A 131 -1.60 28.10 -2.95
C PHE A 131 -2.23 27.70 -4.29
N HIS A 132 -1.97 28.45 -5.38
CA HIS A 132 -2.53 28.13 -6.69
C HIS A 132 -2.09 26.73 -7.14
N PRO A 133 -3.00 25.85 -7.62
CA PRO A 133 -2.70 24.46 -7.96
C PRO A 133 -1.57 24.27 -8.97
N ASP A 134 -1.37 25.26 -9.86
CA ASP A 134 -0.36 25.21 -10.92
C ASP A 134 1.07 25.50 -10.41
N HIS A 135 1.24 25.86 -9.14
CA HIS A 135 2.55 26.04 -8.53
C HIS A 135 3.00 24.74 -7.84
N GLY A 136 4.31 24.48 -7.78
CA GLY A 136 4.86 23.24 -7.21
C GLY A 136 4.47 22.96 -5.75
N ASN A 137 4.14 24.00 -4.97
CA ASN A 137 3.64 23.90 -3.60
C ASN A 137 2.13 24.21 -3.48
N GLY A 138 1.42 24.23 -4.62
CA GLY A 138 0.00 24.52 -4.72
C GLY A 138 -0.87 23.43 -4.10
N SER A 139 -2.05 23.81 -3.60
CA SER A 139 -3.03 22.86 -3.10
C SER A 139 -4.42 23.24 -3.56
N LYS A 140 -5.03 22.38 -4.40
CA LYS A 140 -6.41 22.54 -4.88
C LYS A 140 -7.40 22.66 -3.73
N LEU A 141 -7.19 21.92 -2.65
CA LEU A 141 -8.03 21.98 -1.46
C LEU A 141 -7.94 23.34 -0.77
N LEU A 142 -6.73 23.82 -0.49
CA LEU A 142 -6.53 25.12 0.16
C LEU A 142 -7.06 26.25 -0.71
N PHE A 143 -6.83 26.19 -2.02
CA PHE A 143 -7.36 27.15 -2.98
C PHE A 143 -8.89 27.24 -2.94
N GLN A 144 -9.59 26.10 -2.83
CA GLN A 144 -11.04 26.06 -2.68
C GLN A 144 -11.51 26.63 -1.33
N ILE A 145 -10.85 26.26 -0.22
CA ILE A 145 -11.16 26.75 1.13
C ILE A 145 -11.04 28.29 1.19
N ILE A 146 -9.95 28.85 0.66
CA ILE A 146 -9.69 30.30 0.63
C ILE A 146 -10.77 31.05 -0.15
N ASN A 147 -11.13 30.55 -1.33
CA ASN A 147 -12.17 31.18 -2.16
C ASN A 147 -13.55 31.13 -1.49
N ARG A 148 -13.91 29.99 -0.89
CA ARG A 148 -15.18 29.82 -0.19
C ARG A 148 -15.28 30.70 1.06
N ALA A 149 -14.18 30.82 1.82
CA ALA A 149 -14.13 31.73 2.96
C ALA A 149 -14.36 33.19 2.54
N PHE A 150 -13.72 33.64 1.45
CA PHE A 150 -13.93 34.98 0.93
C PHE A 150 -15.37 35.23 0.47
N GLN A 151 -15.98 34.29 -0.26
CA GLN A 151 -17.38 34.39 -0.69
C GLN A 151 -18.32 34.58 0.50
N ARG A 152 -18.13 33.80 1.59
CA ARG A 152 -18.95 33.95 2.81
C ARG A 152 -18.80 35.29 3.50
N ILE A 153 -17.62 35.93 3.40
CA ILE A 153 -17.42 37.28 3.92
C ILE A 153 -18.10 38.29 2.99
N GLU A 154 -17.91 38.16 1.68
CA GLU A 154 -18.50 39.05 0.67
C GLU A 154 -20.04 39.06 0.74
N GLU A 155 -20.67 37.89 0.94
CA GLU A 155 -22.12 37.77 1.14
C GLU A 155 -22.63 38.51 2.39
N ARG A 156 -21.80 38.67 3.43
CA ARG A 156 -22.16 39.39 4.66
C ARG A 156 -21.92 40.90 4.58
N HIS A 157 -21.15 41.35 3.59
CA HIS A 157 -20.85 42.77 3.34
C HIS A 157 -21.77 43.40 2.28
N LYS A 158 -22.63 42.60 1.64
CA LYS A 158 -23.74 43.07 0.79
C LYS A 158 -24.95 43.40 1.65
#